data_AF-A0A074L148-F1
#
_entry.id   AF-A0A074L148-F1
#
_cell.length_a   1.000
_cell.length_b   1.000
_cell.length_c   1.000
_cell.angle_alpha   90.00
_cell.angle_beta   90.00
_cell.angle_gamma   90.00
#
_symmetry.space_group_name_H-M   'P 1'
#
loop_
_entity.id
_entity.type
_entity.pdbx_description
1 polymer ?
#
loop_
_entity_poly.entity_id
_entity_poly.type
_entity_poly.pdbx_seq_one_letter_code
_entity_poly.pdbx_strand_id
1 'polypeptide(L)'
;MTELLKRYMREGNGTPDKHHSNKHNESLLIKDALFVRDKGSLVRVRFVDILWLKGDGNYTTLVTRNKVYSLRNILKEFESVLPEEDFIRIHKSYIVRVDEINTISPKEVTIVDEKVPVGRTYYQKLINGIYKLGSGGYE
;
A
#
# COMPACT_ATOMS: atom_id res chain seq x y z
N MET A 1 -29.07 14.33 1.09
CA MET A 1 -28.42 13.18 0.41
C MET A 1 -27.74 13.71 -0.85
N THR A 2 -26.41 13.76 -0.87
CA THR A 2 -25.62 14.41 -1.95
C THR A 2 -25.70 13.61 -3.26
N GLU A 3 -25.63 14.31 -4.40
CA GLU A 3 -25.63 13.70 -5.74
C GLU A 3 -24.51 12.65 -5.93
N LEU A 4 -23.40 12.80 -5.21
CA LEU A 4 -22.30 11.83 -5.14
C LEU A 4 -22.73 10.46 -4.60
N LEU A 5 -23.55 10.44 -3.54
CA LEU A 5 -24.04 9.19 -2.95
C LEU A 5 -25.07 8.49 -3.87
N LYS A 6 -25.82 9.27 -4.67
CA LYS A 6 -26.78 8.71 -5.63
C LYS A 6 -26.07 8.00 -6.79
N ARG A 7 -24.91 8.49 -7.24
CA ARG A 7 -24.10 7.82 -8.29
C ARG A 7 -23.48 6.52 -7.80
N TYR A 8 -22.91 6.52 -6.58
CA TYR A 8 -22.31 5.32 -6.01
C TYR A 8 -23.32 4.18 -5.80
N MET A 9 -24.57 4.49 -5.46
CA MET A 9 -25.63 3.47 -5.31
C MET A 9 -26.25 3.03 -6.64
N ARG A 10 -25.92 3.71 -7.75
CA ARG A 10 -26.46 3.39 -9.09
C ARG A 10 -25.49 2.54 -9.92
N GLU A 11 -24.20 2.58 -9.63
CA GLU A 11 -23.17 1.76 -10.26
C GLU A 11 -22.92 0.50 -9.43
N GLY A 12 -23.75 -0.52 -9.63
CA GLY A 12 -23.49 -1.87 -9.12
C GLY A 12 -22.28 -2.51 -9.84
N ASN A 13 -21.49 -3.29 -9.08
CA ASN A 13 -20.40 -4.18 -9.52
C ASN A 13 -20.12 -4.23 -11.05
N GLY A 14 -19.15 -3.45 -11.51
CA GLY A 14 -18.59 -3.53 -12.86
C GLY A 14 -17.12 -3.12 -12.85
N THR A 15 -16.28 -3.95 -13.45
CA THR A 15 -14.81 -3.82 -13.53
C THR A 15 -14.34 -2.46 -14.05
N PRO A 16 -13.26 -1.84 -13.52
CA PRO A 16 -12.72 -0.63 -14.11
C PRO A 16 -11.73 -0.98 -15.24
N ASP A 17 -12.15 -0.70 -16.47
CA ASP A 17 -11.24 -0.52 -17.60
C ASP A 17 -10.56 0.86 -17.52
N LYS A 18 -9.37 0.96 -18.10
CA LYS A 18 -8.29 1.87 -17.77
C LYS A 18 -8.45 3.28 -18.38
N HIS A 19 -7.85 4.24 -17.67
CA HIS A 19 -7.43 5.58 -18.11
C HIS A 19 -8.54 6.56 -18.56
N HIS A 20 -9.01 7.36 -17.61
CA HIS A 20 -9.12 8.81 -17.83
C HIS A 20 -8.76 9.57 -16.55
N SER A 21 -7.54 10.09 -16.56
CA SER A 21 -7.14 11.28 -15.82
C SER A 21 -8.10 12.43 -16.11
N ASN A 22 -8.92 12.83 -15.14
CA ASN A 22 -9.35 14.22 -15.04
C ASN A 22 -9.80 14.58 -13.61
N LYS A 23 -9.00 15.43 -12.97
CA LYS A 23 -9.40 16.52 -12.06
C LYS A 23 -10.59 16.26 -11.12
N HIS A 24 -10.29 15.77 -9.91
CA HIS A 24 -10.78 16.46 -8.73
C HIS A 24 -9.60 17.21 -8.12
N ASN A 25 -9.42 18.45 -8.54
CA ASN A 25 -8.56 19.42 -7.88
C ASN A 25 -9.29 19.98 -6.64
N GLU A 26 -9.92 19.09 -5.87
CA GLU A 26 -10.39 19.38 -4.53
C GLU A 26 -9.26 18.93 -3.61
N SER A 27 -8.69 19.87 -2.85
CA SER A 27 -7.69 19.51 -1.85
C SER A 27 -8.31 18.45 -0.93
N LEU A 28 -7.69 17.27 -0.87
CA LEU A 28 -8.12 16.25 0.07
C LEU A 28 -8.21 16.85 1.46
N LEU A 29 -9.37 16.69 2.10
CA LEU A 29 -9.59 17.16 3.48
C LEU A 29 -8.63 16.48 4.46
N ILE A 30 -8.23 15.24 4.14
CA ILE A 30 -7.32 14.41 4.92
C ILE A 30 -6.21 13.94 3.99
N LYS A 31 -4.97 14.30 4.30
CA LYS A 31 -3.79 14.03 3.46
C LYS A 31 -2.86 12.98 4.03
N ASP A 32 -3.02 12.65 5.32
CA ASP A 32 -2.13 11.80 6.10
C ASP A 32 -2.75 10.42 6.42
N ALA A 33 -3.91 10.12 5.83
CA ALA A 33 -4.68 8.92 6.12
C ALA A 33 -5.58 8.54 4.95
N LEU A 34 -5.94 7.26 4.92
CA LEU A 34 -7.03 6.73 4.12
C LEU A 34 -8.16 6.25 5.02
N PHE A 35 -9.34 6.04 4.45
CA PHE A 35 -10.46 5.41 5.15
C PHE A 35 -10.73 4.04 4.55
N VAL A 36 -10.79 3.03 5.40
CA VAL A 36 -11.09 1.65 5.00
C VAL A 36 -12.46 1.25 5.50
N ARG A 37 -13.16 0.38 4.75
CA ARG A 37 -14.41 -0.21 5.23
C ARG A 37 -14.09 -1.36 6.18
N ASP A 38 -14.53 -1.23 7.43
CA ASP A 38 -14.40 -2.26 8.45
C ASP A 38 -15.71 -2.37 9.24
N LYS A 39 -16.26 -3.59 9.35
CA LYS A 39 -17.52 -3.89 10.04
C LYS A 39 -18.67 -2.90 9.74
N GLY A 40 -18.82 -2.53 8.47
CA GLY A 40 -19.88 -1.64 8.00
C GLY A 40 -19.60 -0.14 8.14
N SER A 41 -18.52 0.25 8.83
CA SER A 41 -18.13 1.65 9.02
C SER A 41 -16.88 2.01 8.22
N LEU A 42 -16.67 3.31 7.99
CA LEU A 42 -15.40 3.84 7.49
C LEU A 42 -14.49 4.12 8.69
N VAL A 43 -13.33 3.48 8.72
CA VAL A 43 -12.33 3.63 9.78
C VAL A 43 -11.13 4.35 9.19
N ARG A 44 -10.71 5.44 9.85
CA ARG A 44 -9.50 6.17 9.50
C ARG A 44 -8.28 5.31 9.81
N VAL A 45 -7.38 5.20 8.85
CA VAL A 45 -6.05 4.58 9.00
C VAL A 45 -5.01 5.61 8.56
N ARG A 46 -4.20 6.11 9.50
CA ARG A 46 -3.11 7.03 9.16
C ARG A 46 -2.00 6.27 8.45
N PHE A 47 -1.38 6.92 7.47
CA PHE A 47 -0.28 6.31 6.71
C PHE A 47 0.88 5.91 7.62
N VAL A 48 1.18 6.72 8.64
CA VAL A 48 2.22 6.46 9.64
C VAL A 48 1.96 5.23 10.52
N ASP A 49 0.71 4.74 10.57
CA ASP A 49 0.38 3.54 11.34
C ASP A 49 0.50 2.26 10.48
N ILE A 50 0.60 2.37 9.16
CA ILE A 50 0.66 1.24 8.22
C ILE A 50 2.08 0.68 8.18
N LEU A 51 2.23 -0.63 8.36
CA LEU A 51 3.51 -1.33 8.29
C LEU A 51 3.74 -1.95 6.91
N TRP A 52 2.75 -2.73 6.45
CA TRP A 52 2.81 -3.40 5.16
C TRP A 52 1.43 -3.85 4.69
N LEU A 53 1.34 -4.15 3.40
CA LEU A 53 0.15 -4.67 2.74
C LEU A 53 0.50 -5.98 2.04
N LYS A 54 -0.38 -6.97 2.14
CA LYS A 54 -0.30 -8.23 1.40
C LYS A 54 -1.51 -8.41 0.51
N GLY A 55 -1.28 -8.50 -0.80
CA GLY A 55 -2.33 -8.80 -1.78
C GLY A 55 -2.52 -10.31 -1.95
N ASP A 56 -3.77 -10.75 -2.00
CA ASP A 56 -4.18 -12.10 -2.35
C ASP A 56 -5.45 -12.05 -3.23
N GLY A 57 -5.27 -12.23 -4.54
CA GLY A 57 -6.34 -12.04 -5.53
C GLY A 57 -6.93 -10.62 -5.45
N ASN A 58 -8.23 -10.55 -5.15
CA ASN A 58 -9.00 -9.30 -5.03
C ASN A 58 -9.08 -8.77 -3.58
N TYR A 59 -8.29 -9.33 -2.68
CA TYR A 59 -8.21 -8.90 -1.30
C TYR A 59 -6.81 -8.39 -0.98
N THR A 60 -6.75 -7.42 -0.08
CA THR A 60 -5.52 -6.92 0.50
C THR A 60 -5.65 -6.94 2.01
N THR A 61 -4.72 -7.63 2.66
CA THR A 61 -4.48 -7.51 4.08
C THR A 61 -3.65 -6.26 4.32
N LEU A 62 -4.21 -5.28 5.03
CA LEU A 62 -3.53 -4.06 5.46
C LEU A 62 -3.13 -4.23 6.93
N VAL A 63 -1.82 -4.28 7.19
CA VAL A 63 -1.28 -4.43 8.55
C VAL A 63 -0.83 -3.08 9.05
N THR A 64 -1.34 -2.72 10.22
CA THR A 64 -0.97 -1.52 10.98
C THR A 64 -0.37 -1.92 12.31
N ARG A 65 0.27 -0.98 13.01
CA ARG A 65 0.84 -1.20 14.36
C ARG A 65 -0.17 -1.78 15.36
N ASN A 66 -1.45 -1.44 15.23
CA ASN A 66 -2.47 -1.77 16.22
C ASN A 66 -3.52 -2.76 15.72
N LYS A 67 -3.63 -2.98 14.40
CA LYS A 67 -4.73 -3.73 13.80
C LYS A 67 -4.42 -4.24 12.41
N VAL A 68 -5.03 -5.37 12.07
CA VAL A 68 -5.05 -5.93 10.71
C VAL A 68 -6.43 -5.74 10.10
N TYR A 69 -6.48 -5.26 8.86
CA TYR A 69 -7.70 -5.12 8.07
C TYR A 69 -7.66 -6.07 6.87
N SER A 70 -8.78 -6.69 6.55
CA SER A 70 -8.97 -7.46 5.31
C SER A 70 -9.92 -6.69 4.40
N LEU A 71 -9.40 -6.23 3.26
CA LEU A 71 -10.05 -5.25 2.40
C LEU A 71 -10.27 -5.85 1.01
N ARG A 72 -11.44 -5.65 0.42
CA ARG A 72 -11.75 -6.13 -0.94
C ARG A 72 -11.26 -5.13 -2.00
N ASN A 73 -9.96 -4.90 -2.02
CA ASN A 73 -9.27 -4.00 -2.93
C ASN A 73 -7.96 -4.67 -3.35
N ILE A 74 -7.52 -4.44 -4.59
CA ILE A 74 -6.21 -4.93 -5.06
C ILE A 74 -5.08 -3.98 -4.66
N LEU A 75 -3.85 -4.49 -4.53
CA LEU A 75 -2.67 -3.66 -4.19
C LEU A 75 -2.48 -2.44 -5.10
N LYS A 76 -2.85 -2.54 -6.38
CA LYS A 76 -2.74 -1.44 -7.33
C LYS A 76 -3.60 -0.23 -6.94
N GLU A 77 -4.73 -0.46 -6.29
CA GLU A 77 -5.56 0.61 -5.76
C GLU A 77 -4.82 1.33 -4.62
N PHE A 78 -4.21 0.58 -3.70
CA PHE A 78 -3.38 1.17 -2.63
C PHE A 78 -2.18 1.94 -3.16
N GLU A 79 -1.47 1.44 -4.17
CA GLU A 79 -0.36 2.17 -4.81
C GLU A 79 -0.77 3.54 -5.34
N SER A 80 -2.04 3.72 -5.74
CA SER A 80 -2.51 5.00 -6.27
C SER A 80 -2.85 6.05 -5.20
N VAL A 81 -2.87 5.65 -3.92
CA VAL A 81 -3.27 6.51 -2.78
C VAL A 81 -2.20 6.63 -1.71
N LEU A 82 -1.30 5.65 -1.59
CA LEU A 82 -0.20 5.69 -0.63
C LEU A 82 0.86 6.71 -1.09
N PRO A 83 1.44 7.52 -0.17
CA PRO A 83 2.54 8.40 -0.52
C PRO A 83 3.75 7.60 -1.06
N GLU A 84 4.18 7.89 -2.28
CA GLU A 84 5.26 7.14 -2.95
C GLU A 84 6.62 7.28 -2.24
N GLU A 85 6.79 8.34 -1.45
CA GLU A 85 7.97 8.59 -0.62
C GLU A 85 8.05 7.68 0.62
N ASP A 86 6.90 7.25 1.13
CA ASP A 86 6.81 6.43 2.35
C ASP A 86 6.68 4.93 2.05
N PHE A 87 6.17 4.56 0.87
CA PHE A 87 5.81 3.20 0.54
C PHE A 87 6.46 2.69 -0.73
N ILE A 88 6.89 1.42 -0.71
CA ILE A 88 7.48 0.77 -1.86
C ILE A 88 6.89 -0.63 -2.07
N ARG A 89 6.58 -0.97 -3.32
CA ARG A 89 6.25 -2.35 -3.69
C ARG A 89 7.52 -3.18 -3.76
N ILE A 90 7.60 -4.25 -2.96
CA ILE A 90 8.77 -5.14 -2.88
C ILE A 90 8.50 -6.54 -3.47
N HIS A 91 7.25 -6.86 -3.77
CA HIS A 91 6.86 -8.13 -4.37
C HIS A 91 5.57 -7.95 -5.17
N LYS A 92 5.22 -8.93 -6.02
CA LYS A 92 3.93 -8.93 -6.73
C LYS A 92 2.73 -8.85 -5.76
N SER A 93 2.92 -9.28 -4.52
CA SER A 93 1.89 -9.33 -3.48
C SER A 93 2.24 -8.52 -2.23
N TYR A 94 3.29 -7.68 -2.22
CA TYR A 94 3.65 -6.91 -1.03
C TYR A 94 4.03 -5.46 -1.33
N ILE A 95 3.43 -4.54 -0.56
CA ILE A 95 3.83 -3.13 -0.43
C ILE A 95 4.21 -2.91 1.03
N VAL A 96 5.25 -2.14 1.28
CA VAL A 96 5.82 -1.95 2.62
C VAL A 96 6.11 -0.49 2.87
N ARG A 97 6.03 -0.07 4.13
CA ARG A 97 6.49 1.25 4.56
C ARG A 97 8.01 1.24 4.71
N VAL A 98 8.69 2.20 4.09
CA VAL A 98 10.15 2.18 3.89
C VAL A 98 10.91 2.39 5.21
N ASP A 99 10.45 3.32 6.04
CA ASP A 99 11.04 3.65 7.35
C ASP A 99 10.87 2.54 8.40
N GLU A 100 9.98 1.57 8.17
CA GLU A 100 9.78 0.40 9.03
C GLU A 100 10.65 -0.81 8.65
N ILE A 101 11.47 -0.70 7.60
CA ILE A 101 12.35 -1.79 7.17
C ILE A 101 13.55 -1.90 8.13
N ASN A 102 13.70 -3.05 8.80
CA ASN A 102 14.81 -3.33 9.70
C ASN A 102 15.99 -4.01 9.00
N THR A 103 15.73 -4.99 8.14
CA THR A 103 16.77 -5.72 7.40
C THR A 103 16.32 -6.02 5.98
N ILE A 104 17.28 -6.05 5.06
CA ILE A 104 17.04 -6.39 3.65
C ILE A 104 17.99 -7.52 3.26
N SER A 105 17.45 -8.56 2.65
CA SER A 105 18.20 -9.65 2.02
C SER A 105 17.65 -9.91 0.60
N PRO A 106 18.36 -10.68 -0.25
CA PRO A 106 17.88 -11.00 -1.60
C PRO A 106 16.53 -11.74 -1.67
N LYS A 107 16.09 -12.37 -0.58
CA LYS A 107 14.88 -13.21 -0.54
C LYS A 107 13.76 -12.60 0.31
N GLU A 108 14.13 -11.89 1.37
CA GLU A 108 13.18 -11.33 2.33
C GLU A 108 13.64 -9.98 2.89
N VAL A 109 12.66 -9.18 3.29
CA VAL A 109 12.82 -7.95 4.06
C VAL A 109 12.17 -8.19 5.41
N THR A 110 12.81 -7.74 6.49
CA THR A 110 12.20 -7.77 7.83
C THR A 110 11.61 -6.40 8.13
N ILE A 111 10.34 -6.38 8.57
CA ILE A 111 9.59 -5.19 8.94
C ILE A 111 9.06 -5.40 10.34
N VAL A 112 9.50 -4.56 11.27
CA VAL A 112 9.35 -4.82 12.71
C VAL A 112 9.90 -6.22 13.02
N ASP A 113 9.04 -7.19 13.33
CA ASP A 113 9.43 -8.58 13.65
C ASP A 113 8.98 -9.58 12.57
N GLU A 114 8.41 -9.11 11.46
CA GLU A 114 7.83 -9.95 10.41
C GLU A 114 8.71 -10.01 9.16
N LYS A 115 8.88 -11.23 8.62
CA LYS A 115 9.65 -11.47 7.39
C LYS A 115 8.72 -11.51 6.18
N VAL A 116 8.90 -10.57 5.25
CA VAL A 116 8.13 -10.48 4.01
C VAL A 116 9.01 -10.79 2.79
N PRO A 117 8.54 -11.58 1.81
CA PRO A 117 9.33 -11.93 0.64
C PRO A 117 9.54 -10.72 -0.26
N VAL A 118 10.72 -10.63 -0.89
CA VAL A 118 11.04 -9.66 -1.94
C VAL A 118 11.27 -10.37 -3.27
N GLY A 119 10.70 -9.83 -4.35
CA GLY A 119 10.93 -10.36 -5.69
C GLY A 119 12.26 -9.85 -6.26
N ARG A 120 12.98 -10.67 -7.03
CA ARG A 120 14.31 -10.33 -7.59
C ARG A 120 14.39 -8.95 -8.25
N THR A 121 13.43 -8.60 -9.10
CA THR A 121 13.38 -7.29 -9.77
C THR A 121 13.14 -6.14 -8.79
N TYR A 122 12.28 -6.36 -7.79
CA TYR A 122 11.97 -5.36 -6.77
C TYR A 122 13.13 -5.15 -5.80
N TYR A 123 13.85 -6.23 -5.47
CA TYR A 123 15.06 -6.19 -4.65
C TYR A 123 16.09 -5.22 -5.24
N GLN A 124 16.35 -5.32 -6.55
CA GLN A 124 17.29 -4.41 -7.20
C GLN A 124 16.86 -2.94 -7.08
N LYS A 125 15.56 -2.65 -7.25
CA LYS A 125 15.02 -1.29 -7.09
C LYS A 125 15.20 -0.79 -5.65
N LEU A 126 14.86 -1.61 -4.66
CA LEU A 126 14.98 -1.28 -3.24
C LEU A 126 16.44 -0.99 -2.86
N ILE A 127 17.36 -1.87 -3.25
CA ILE A 127 18.79 -1.76 -2.97
C ILE A 127 19.44 -0.57 -3.67
N ASN A 128 18.96 -0.17 -4.85
CA ASN A 128 19.45 1.02 -5.55
C ASN A 128 18.92 2.33 -4.93
N GLY A 129 17.81 2.28 -4.19
CA GLY A 129 17.18 3.44 -3.58
C GLY A 129 17.69 3.80 -2.17
N ILE A 130 18.70 3.12 -1.65
CA ILE A 130 19.21 3.32 -0.29
C ILE A 130 20.70 3.65 -0.27
N TYR A 131 21.12 4.45 0.70
CA TYR A 131 22.54 4.61 1.03
C TYR A 131 23.05 3.39 1.78
N LYS A 132 24.27 2.97 1.45
CA LYS A 132 24.95 1.85 2.10
C LYS A 132 26.31 2.34 2.57
N LEU A 133 26.61 2.08 3.84
CA LEU A 133 27.92 2.33 4.41
C LEU A 133 28.57 0.97 4.69
N GLY A 134 29.82 0.81 4.26
CA GLY A 134 30.57 -0.45 4.36
C GLY A 134 30.72 -1.18 3.02
N SER A 135 31.94 -1.60 2.72
CA SER A 135 32.30 -2.39 1.54
C SER A 135 31.79 -3.82 1.72
N GLY A 136 30.76 -4.20 0.97
CA GLY A 136 30.28 -5.58 0.94
C GLY A 136 29.64 -5.87 -0.41
N GLY A 137 30.46 -6.30 -1.36
CA GLY A 137 30.01 -6.76 -2.66
C GLY A 137 29.03 -7.92 -2.49
N TYR A 138 27.91 -7.84 -3.20
CA TYR A 138 27.24 -9.06 -3.62
C TYR A 138 28.00 -9.53 -4.86
N GLU A 139 28.99 -10.40 -4.66
CA GLU A 139 29.35 -11.39 -5.69
C GLU A 139 28.20 -12.38 -5.86
#